data_AF-A0A2A4NDU8-F1
#
_entry.id   AF-A0A2A4NDU8-F1
#
_cell.length_a   1.000
_cell.length_b   1.000
_cell.length_c   1.000
_cell.angle_alpha   90.00
_cell.angle_beta   90.00
_cell.angle_gamma   90.00
#
_symmetry.space_group_name_H-M   'P 1'
#
loop_
_entity.id
_entity.type
_entity.pdbx_description
1 polymer ?
#
loop_
_entity_poly.entity_id
_entity_poly.type
_entity_poly.pdbx_seq_one_letter_code
_entity_poly.pdbx_strand_id
1 'polypeptide(L)'
;MPKNRVCATDTGLPEFTRRAFVRATAAIPLAVVPVATMAEAQADPIVPLCQQWLAARNEWIHLSEIPGNEDWKRPESVAAEQREFAAFHKMLEMTPVTNEGIAALAHVHWAMFGPASIEGSVSFKKECNRSENKIMAAIWRGASGKGGLPV
;
A
#
# COMPACT_ATOMS: atom_id res chain seq x y z
N MET A 1 -0.02 -61.17 -8.62
CA MET A 1 1.28 -60.66 -8.13
C MET A 1 1.36 -59.17 -8.40
N PRO A 2 1.30 -58.30 -7.38
CA PRO A 2 1.45 -56.87 -7.58
C PRO A 2 2.93 -56.48 -7.70
N LYS A 3 3.25 -55.63 -8.67
CA LYS A 3 4.60 -55.09 -8.90
C LYS A 3 4.86 -53.94 -7.91
N ASN A 4 5.80 -54.13 -6.99
CA ASN A 4 6.33 -53.05 -6.14
C ASN A 4 7.05 -52.02 -7.02
N ARG A 5 6.51 -50.79 -7.09
CA ARG A 5 7.23 -49.63 -7.61
C ARG A 5 7.92 -48.95 -6.44
N VAL A 6 9.25 -49.05 -6.40
CA VAL A 6 10.10 -48.25 -5.52
C VAL A 6 10.18 -46.86 -6.15
N CYS A 7 9.74 -45.83 -5.42
CA CYS A 7 9.87 -44.43 -5.85
C CYS A 7 11.26 -43.90 -5.50
N ALA A 8 11.83 -43.14 -6.43
CA ALA A 8 13.17 -42.55 -6.39
C ALA A 8 13.25 -41.33 -5.46
N THR A 9 13.07 -41.55 -4.16
CA THR A 9 13.34 -40.53 -3.12
C THR A 9 14.33 -41.00 -2.06
N ASP A 10 15.06 -42.08 -2.33
CA ASP A 10 16.06 -42.66 -1.41
C ASP A 10 17.48 -42.15 -1.71
N THR A 11 17.62 -40.84 -1.91
CA THR A 11 18.93 -40.17 -1.93
C THR A 11 18.99 -39.17 -0.80
N GLY A 12 19.56 -39.62 0.32
CA GLY A 12 19.78 -38.84 1.53
C GLY A 12 20.59 -37.58 1.27
N LEU A 13 19.89 -36.46 1.17
CA LEU A 13 20.47 -35.13 1.28
C LEU A 13 19.96 -34.49 2.58
N PRO A 14 20.85 -33.89 3.40
CA PRO A 14 20.45 -33.33 4.67
C PRO A 14 19.48 -32.15 4.47
N GLU A 15 18.36 -32.19 5.19
CA GLU A 15 17.38 -31.10 5.24
C GLU A 15 18.05 -29.84 5.81
N PHE A 16 18.26 -28.84 4.97
CA PHE A 16 18.68 -27.51 5.41
C PHE A 16 17.50 -26.79 6.08
N THR A 17 17.36 -26.96 7.39
CA THR A 17 16.36 -26.22 8.18
C THR A 17 16.88 -24.82 8.54
N ARG A 18 16.05 -23.78 8.32
CA ARG A 18 16.33 -22.35 8.56
C ARG A 18 16.77 -21.96 9.99
N ARG A 19 16.78 -22.90 10.94
CA ARG A 19 17.22 -22.68 12.34
C ARG A 19 18.73 -22.81 12.58
N ALA A 20 19.50 -23.25 11.58
CA ALA A 20 20.95 -23.41 11.72
C ALA A 20 21.77 -22.12 11.47
N PHE A 21 21.15 -21.00 11.08
CA PHE A 21 21.87 -19.82 10.60
C PHE A 21 22.28 -18.79 11.69
N VAL A 22 22.03 -19.04 12.99
CA VAL A 22 22.23 -18.03 14.05
C VAL A 22 23.41 -18.32 15.01
N ARG A 23 24.33 -19.23 14.66
CA ARG A 23 25.55 -19.43 15.48
C ARG A 23 26.82 -19.61 14.65
N ALA A 24 27.36 -18.50 14.16
CA ALA A 24 28.74 -18.25 13.77
C ALA A 24 28.80 -16.75 13.44
N THR A 25 29.68 -15.89 13.94
CA THR A 25 31.02 -16.05 14.50
C THR A 25 31.38 -14.72 15.18
N ALA A 26 32.16 -14.81 16.24
CA ALA A 26 32.79 -13.67 16.91
C ALA A 26 34.04 -13.18 16.16
N ALA A 27 34.28 -11.87 16.28
CA ALA A 27 35.56 -11.13 16.21
C ALA A 27 36.24 -10.80 14.85
N ILE A 28 37.00 -9.69 14.92
CA ILE A 28 38.03 -9.10 14.01
C ILE A 28 37.51 -8.00 13.05
N PRO A 29 38.28 -6.92 12.72
CA PRO A 29 38.71 -5.73 13.48
C PRO A 29 38.14 -4.43 12.82
N LEU A 30 38.63 -3.24 13.21
CA LEU A 30 38.33 -1.93 12.60
C LEU A 30 38.45 -1.94 11.07
N ALA A 31 37.34 -2.14 10.36
CA ALA A 31 37.22 -1.83 8.95
C ALA A 31 36.77 -0.38 8.84
N VAL A 32 37.55 0.41 8.09
CA VAL A 32 37.17 1.74 7.61
C VAL A 32 35.74 1.63 7.11
N VAL A 33 34.80 2.29 7.81
CA VAL A 33 33.41 2.36 7.38
C VAL A 33 33.47 3.10 6.04
N PRO A 34 33.19 2.45 4.89
CA PRO A 34 32.86 3.24 3.72
C PRO A 34 31.65 4.04 4.18
N VAL A 35 31.79 5.36 4.26
CA VAL A 35 30.64 6.24 4.30
C VAL A 35 29.94 5.95 3.00
N ALA A 36 29.02 4.99 3.04
CA ALA A 36 28.00 4.84 2.05
C ALA A 36 27.35 6.21 2.04
N THR A 37 27.70 7.02 1.05
CA THR A 37 26.86 8.11 0.60
C THR A 37 25.50 7.47 0.45
N MET A 38 24.65 7.65 1.46
CA MET A 38 23.26 7.23 1.39
C MET A 38 22.76 7.97 0.16
N ALA A 39 22.58 7.22 -0.94
CA ALA A 39 21.83 7.73 -2.06
C ALA A 39 20.53 8.20 -1.42
N GLU A 40 20.32 9.52 -1.44
CA GLU A 40 19.08 10.12 -0.96
C GLU A 40 17.98 9.32 -1.64
N ALA A 41 17.22 8.56 -0.86
CA ALA A 41 16.19 7.70 -1.41
C ALA A 41 15.27 8.62 -2.19
N GLN A 42 15.33 8.54 -3.53
CA GLN A 42 14.60 9.43 -4.41
C GLN A 42 13.14 9.38 -3.98
N ALA A 43 12.63 10.50 -3.45
CA ALA A 43 11.24 10.58 -3.01
C ALA A 43 10.34 10.24 -4.20
N ASP A 44 9.30 9.45 -3.94
CA ASP A 44 8.37 9.06 -4.99
C ASP A 44 7.57 10.28 -5.45
N PRO A 45 7.49 10.53 -6.77
CA PRO A 45 6.79 11.71 -7.26
C PRO A 45 5.27 11.60 -7.09
N ILE A 46 4.72 10.42 -6.79
CA ILE A 46 3.28 10.22 -6.51
C ILE A 46 2.90 10.68 -5.09
N VAL A 47 3.79 10.54 -4.11
CA VAL A 47 3.51 10.87 -2.70
C VAL A 47 3.00 12.30 -2.49
N PRO A 48 3.66 13.36 -3.02
CA PRO A 48 3.15 14.72 -2.86
C PRO A 48 1.80 14.94 -3.57
N LEU A 49 1.51 14.24 -4.66
CA LEU A 49 0.20 14.32 -5.33
C LEU A 49 -0.90 13.63 -4.52
N CYS A 50 -0.58 12.51 -3.88
CA CYS A 50 -1.51 11.83 -2.98
C CYS A 50 -1.87 12.74 -1.78
N GLN A 51 -0.89 13.44 -1.22
CA GLN A 51 -1.13 14.42 -0.15
C GLN A 51 -2.03 15.59 -0.62
N GLN A 52 -1.78 16.12 -1.82
CA GLN A 52 -2.64 17.16 -2.41
C GLN A 52 -4.07 16.66 -2.66
N TRP A 53 -4.20 15.44 -3.16
CA TRP A 53 -5.50 14.79 -3.37
C TRP A 53 -6.27 14.63 -2.05
N LEU A 54 -5.62 14.11 -1.00
CA LEU A 54 -6.21 13.97 0.33
C LEU A 54 -6.66 15.31 0.92
N ALA A 55 -5.82 16.35 0.81
CA ALA A 55 -6.15 17.68 1.30
C ALA A 55 -7.38 18.25 0.58
N ALA A 56 -7.41 18.17 -0.75
CA ALA A 56 -8.51 18.66 -1.57
C ALA A 56 -9.81 17.88 -1.31
N ARG A 57 -9.74 16.55 -1.16
CA ARG A 57 -10.89 15.70 -0.84
C ARG A 57 -11.46 16.01 0.54
N ASN A 58 -10.61 16.17 1.55
CA ASN A 58 -11.06 16.52 2.90
C ASN A 58 -11.73 17.91 2.92
N GLU A 59 -11.18 18.86 2.17
CA GLU A 59 -11.79 20.18 1.99
C GLU A 59 -13.14 20.09 1.29
N TRP A 60 -13.24 19.31 0.20
CA TRP A 60 -14.49 19.09 -0.52
C TRP A 60 -15.57 18.45 0.37
N ILE A 61 -15.21 17.40 1.13
CA ILE A 61 -16.11 16.76 2.10
C ILE A 61 -16.58 17.79 3.14
N HIS A 62 -15.65 18.55 3.72
CA HIS A 62 -16.00 19.56 4.71
C HIS A 62 -16.97 20.61 4.15
N LEU A 63 -16.71 21.11 2.93
CA LEU A 63 -17.58 22.07 2.26
C LEU A 63 -18.96 21.47 1.97
N SER A 64 -19.03 20.19 1.58
CA SER A 64 -20.28 19.49 1.29
C SER A 64 -21.23 19.38 2.50
N GLU A 65 -20.70 19.47 3.72
CA GLU A 65 -21.46 19.40 4.97
C GLU A 65 -21.96 20.78 5.44
N ILE A 66 -21.53 21.87 4.80
CA ILE A 66 -21.95 23.23 5.18
C ILE A 66 -23.40 23.51 4.72
N PRO A 67 -24.30 23.94 5.62
CA PRO A 67 -25.65 24.35 5.24
C PRO A 67 -25.66 25.43 4.14
N GLY A 68 -26.52 25.26 3.15
CA GLY A 68 -26.63 26.14 1.98
C GLY A 68 -25.62 25.85 0.87
N ASN A 69 -24.90 24.72 0.90
CA ASN A 69 -24.01 24.24 -0.17
C ASN A 69 -24.49 22.89 -0.75
N GLU A 70 -25.79 22.61 -0.67
CA GLU A 70 -26.36 21.31 -1.02
C GLU A 70 -26.29 21.02 -2.53
N ASP A 71 -26.12 22.04 -3.37
CA ASP A 71 -25.91 21.90 -4.81
C ASP A 71 -24.43 21.75 -5.21
N TRP A 72 -23.52 21.90 -4.23
CA TRP A 72 -22.06 21.85 -4.39
C TRP A 72 -21.49 22.86 -5.40
N LYS A 73 -22.23 23.93 -5.73
CA LYS A 73 -21.82 24.92 -6.75
C LYS A 73 -21.12 26.15 -6.19
N ARG A 74 -20.93 26.23 -4.87
CA ARG A 74 -20.11 27.30 -4.29
C ARG A 74 -18.71 27.28 -4.93
N PRO A 75 -18.13 28.45 -5.26
CA PRO A 75 -16.82 28.53 -5.90
C PRO A 75 -15.74 27.73 -5.18
N GLU A 76 -15.78 27.69 -3.85
CA GLU A 76 -14.84 26.93 -3.02
C GLU A 76 -14.96 25.42 -3.23
N SER A 77 -16.19 24.89 -3.32
CA SER A 77 -16.47 23.48 -3.57
C SER A 77 -15.94 23.05 -4.93
N VAL A 78 -16.22 23.84 -5.96
CA VAL A 78 -15.75 23.60 -7.33
C VAL A 78 -14.22 23.66 -7.40
N ALA A 79 -13.60 24.61 -6.69
CA ALA A 79 -12.15 24.72 -6.66
C ALA A 79 -11.48 23.55 -5.94
N ALA A 80 -12.07 23.05 -4.84
CA ALA A 80 -11.60 21.87 -4.13
C ALA A 80 -11.71 20.61 -5.00
N GLU A 81 -12.86 20.41 -5.64
CA GLU A 81 -13.09 19.31 -6.60
C GLU A 81 -12.06 19.35 -7.73
N GLN A 82 -11.83 20.51 -8.35
CA GLN A 82 -10.84 20.64 -9.43
C GLN A 82 -9.41 20.25 -8.99
N ARG A 83 -9.01 20.62 -7.76
CA ARG A 83 -7.70 20.22 -7.21
C ARG A 83 -7.64 18.72 -6.97
N GLU A 84 -8.70 18.14 -6.41
CA GLU A 84 -8.81 16.69 -6.21
C GLU A 84 -8.67 15.95 -7.55
N PHE A 85 -9.49 16.31 -8.54
CA PHE A 85 -9.45 15.68 -9.86
C PHE A 85 -8.09 15.84 -10.56
N ALA A 86 -7.49 17.03 -10.51
CA ALA A 86 -6.19 17.27 -11.15
C ALA A 86 -5.08 16.39 -10.54
N ALA A 87 -5.02 16.30 -9.21
CA ALA A 87 -4.05 15.45 -8.52
C ALA A 87 -4.30 13.97 -8.81
N PHE A 88 -5.56 13.53 -8.77
CA PHE A 88 -5.96 12.15 -9.08
C PHE A 88 -5.53 11.73 -10.49
N HIS A 89 -5.92 12.50 -11.51
CA HIS A 89 -5.59 12.19 -12.90
C HIS A 89 -4.09 12.18 -13.16
N LYS A 90 -3.35 13.13 -12.56
CA LYS A 90 -1.89 13.15 -12.69
C LYS A 90 -1.24 11.90 -12.08
N MET A 91 -1.73 11.42 -10.93
CA MET A 91 -1.23 10.16 -10.34
C MET A 91 -1.47 8.95 -11.25
N LEU A 92 -2.58 8.91 -11.99
CA LEU A 92 -2.89 7.80 -12.92
C LEU A 92 -1.96 7.73 -14.14
N GLU A 93 -1.35 8.85 -14.51
CA GLU A 93 -0.39 8.93 -15.63
C GLU A 93 1.05 8.61 -15.22
N MET A 94 1.27 8.30 -13.94
CA MET A 94 2.60 8.11 -13.36
C MET A 94 2.82 6.66 -12.94
N THR A 95 4.08 6.25 -12.96
CA THR A 95 4.53 4.96 -12.43
C THR A 95 5.19 5.20 -11.07
N PRO A 96 4.74 4.57 -9.97
CA PRO A 96 5.44 4.65 -8.70
C PRO A 96 6.84 4.02 -8.85
N VAL A 97 7.83 4.65 -8.23
CA VAL A 97 9.23 4.19 -8.27
C VAL A 97 9.71 3.64 -6.93
N THR A 98 8.87 3.75 -5.91
CA THR A 98 9.11 3.24 -4.56
C THR A 98 7.87 2.50 -4.03
N ASN A 99 8.08 1.74 -2.95
CA ASN A 99 6.99 1.13 -2.19
C ASN A 99 6.05 2.19 -1.57
N GLU A 100 6.56 3.36 -1.22
CA GLU A 100 5.74 4.45 -0.67
C GLU A 100 4.73 4.95 -1.72
N GLY A 101 5.17 5.12 -2.97
CA GLY A 101 4.30 5.47 -4.09
C GLY A 101 3.24 4.40 -4.38
N ILE A 102 3.61 3.12 -4.31
CA ILE A 102 2.65 2.01 -4.46
C ILE A 102 1.61 2.06 -3.32
N ALA A 103 2.04 2.28 -2.08
CA ALA A 103 1.14 2.40 -0.94
C ALA A 103 0.20 3.61 -1.08
N ALA A 104 0.70 4.74 -1.61
CA ALA A 104 -0.09 5.93 -1.88
C ALA A 104 -1.19 5.66 -2.92
N LEU A 105 -0.88 4.99 -4.04
CA LEU A 105 -1.90 4.61 -5.03
C LEU A 105 -2.92 3.62 -4.46
N ALA A 106 -2.47 2.65 -3.66
CA ALA A 106 -3.36 1.70 -3.01
C ALA A 106 -4.33 2.40 -2.03
N HIS A 107 -3.85 3.42 -1.30
CA HIS A 107 -4.68 4.27 -0.47
C HIS A 107 -5.74 4.99 -1.31
N VAL A 108 -5.33 5.70 -2.37
CA VAL A 108 -6.24 6.47 -3.24
C VAL A 108 -7.33 5.55 -3.82
N HIS A 109 -6.95 4.38 -4.33
CA HIS A 109 -7.90 3.41 -4.86
C HIS A 109 -8.87 2.92 -3.77
N TRP A 110 -8.38 2.65 -2.56
CA TRP A 110 -9.22 2.22 -1.44
C TRP A 110 -10.22 3.30 -1.03
N ALA A 111 -9.80 4.56 -0.95
CA ALA A 111 -10.66 5.66 -0.60
C ALA A 111 -11.74 5.98 -1.65
N MET A 112 -11.51 5.62 -2.92
CA MET A 112 -12.47 5.81 -4.01
C MET A 112 -13.42 4.63 -4.24
N PHE A 113 -12.89 3.40 -4.14
CA PHE A 113 -13.58 2.19 -4.60
C PHE A 113 -13.62 1.08 -3.55
N GLY A 114 -13.13 1.36 -2.34
CA GLY A 114 -13.19 0.45 -1.22
C GLY A 114 -14.61 0.28 -0.67
N PRO A 115 -14.73 -0.30 0.53
CA PRO A 115 -16.00 -0.38 1.26
C PRO A 115 -16.64 0.99 1.44
N ALA A 116 -17.93 1.09 1.16
CA ALA A 116 -18.73 2.31 1.31
C ALA A 116 -19.65 2.25 2.54
N SER A 117 -19.85 1.06 3.10
CA SER A 117 -20.58 0.89 4.35
C SER A 117 -19.85 1.52 5.54
N ILE A 118 -20.60 1.92 6.58
CA ILE A 118 -20.03 2.44 7.83
C ILE A 118 -19.03 1.44 8.43
N GLU A 119 -17.84 1.92 8.80
CA GLU A 119 -16.78 1.11 9.38
C GLU A 119 -17.26 0.33 10.62
N GLY A 120 -16.83 -0.93 10.74
CA GLY A 120 -17.23 -1.82 11.83
C GLY A 120 -18.58 -2.53 11.63
N SER A 121 -19.44 -2.06 10.72
CA SER A 121 -20.71 -2.71 10.40
C SER A 121 -20.53 -4.09 9.76
N VAL A 122 -21.58 -4.92 9.81
CA VAL A 122 -21.59 -6.24 9.13
C VAL A 122 -21.41 -6.07 7.62
N SER A 123 -22.04 -5.06 7.02
CA SER A 123 -21.92 -4.75 5.60
C SER A 123 -20.50 -4.34 5.22
N PHE A 124 -19.85 -3.50 6.03
CA PHE A 124 -18.44 -3.14 5.83
C PHE A 124 -17.52 -4.36 5.86
N LYS A 125 -17.69 -5.26 6.84
CA LYS A 125 -16.94 -6.52 6.89
C LYS A 125 -17.19 -7.39 5.64
N LYS A 126 -18.42 -7.42 5.12
CA LYS A 126 -18.76 -8.14 3.88
C LYS A 126 -18.07 -7.51 2.67
N GLU A 127 -18.06 -6.19 2.57
CA GLU A 127 -17.38 -5.43 1.51
C GLU A 127 -15.86 -5.60 1.56
N CYS A 128 -15.23 -5.47 2.73
CA CYS A 128 -13.81 -5.77 2.94
C CYS A 128 -13.43 -7.20 2.53
N ASN A 129 -14.38 -8.13 2.58
CA ASN A 129 -14.16 -9.53 2.22
C ASN A 129 -14.32 -9.83 0.72
N ARG A 130 -14.75 -8.86 -0.09
CA ARG A 130 -14.76 -9.00 -1.54
C ARG A 130 -13.34 -9.11 -2.08
N SER A 131 -13.18 -9.80 -3.19
CA SER A 131 -11.89 -10.13 -3.81
C SER A 131 -11.04 -8.90 -4.10
N GLU A 132 -11.65 -7.88 -4.71
CA GLU A 132 -11.03 -6.63 -5.11
C GLU A 132 -10.44 -5.88 -3.91
N ASN A 133 -11.20 -5.80 -2.81
CA ASN A 133 -10.77 -5.14 -1.58
C ASN A 133 -9.67 -5.95 -0.87
N LYS A 134 -9.77 -7.28 -0.86
CA LYS A 134 -8.70 -8.14 -0.30
C LYS A 134 -7.38 -7.99 -1.04
N ILE A 135 -7.42 -7.94 -2.37
CA ILE A 135 -6.24 -7.74 -3.21
C ILE A 135 -5.65 -6.36 -2.92
N MET A 136 -6.47 -5.30 -2.91
CA MET A 136 -6.00 -3.95 -2.64
C MET A 136 -5.36 -3.82 -1.26
N ALA A 137 -5.99 -4.38 -0.23
CA ALA A 137 -5.43 -4.39 1.13
C ALA A 137 -4.12 -5.19 1.21
N ALA A 138 -3.97 -6.27 0.41
CA ALA A 138 -2.72 -7.02 0.35
C ALA A 138 -1.58 -6.22 -0.30
N ILE A 139 -1.86 -5.50 -1.39
CA ILE A 139 -0.91 -4.58 -2.04
C ILE A 139 -0.45 -3.52 -1.04
N TRP A 140 -1.40 -2.87 -0.36
CA TRP A 140 -1.06 -1.86 0.64
C TRP A 140 -0.21 -2.40 1.79
N ARG A 141 -0.53 -3.57 2.34
CA ARG A 141 0.31 -4.16 3.42
C ARG A 141 1.73 -4.47 2.94
N GLY A 142 1.85 -5.01 1.73
CA GLY A 142 3.15 -5.32 1.14
C GLY A 142 3.99 -4.07 0.86
N ALA A 143 3.36 -3.00 0.37
CA ALA A 143 4.02 -1.76 0.00
C ALA A 143 4.33 -0.86 1.22
N SER A 144 3.37 -0.64 2.10
CA SER A 144 3.53 0.25 3.26
C SER A 144 4.32 -0.37 4.42
N GLY A 145 4.42 -1.71 4.47
CA GLY A 145 4.92 -2.43 5.63
C GLY A 145 3.98 -2.38 6.86
N LYS A 146 2.80 -1.76 6.74
CA LYS A 146 1.80 -1.66 7.81
C LYS A 146 0.81 -2.83 7.73
N GLY A 147 0.23 -3.20 8.87
CA GLY A 147 -0.86 -4.18 8.95
C GLY A 147 -2.24 -3.52 8.83
N GLY A 148 -3.26 -4.29 8.43
CA GLY A 148 -4.63 -3.78 8.33
C GLY A 148 -5.08 -3.42 6.91
N LEU A 149 -5.88 -2.34 6.83
CA LEU A 149 -6.49 -1.77 5.62
C LEU A 149 -5.77 -0.48 5.23
N PRO A 150 -5.85 -0.05 3.96
CA PRO A 150 -5.32 1.24 3.54
C PRO A 150 -5.88 2.40 4.35
N VAL A 151 -4.97 3.19 4.93
CA VAL A 151 -5.20 4.41 5.74
C VAL A 151 -4.14 5.45 5.42
#